data_AF-A0A2V8BKU2-F1
#
_entry.id   AF-A0A2V8BKU2-F1
#
_cell.length_a   1.000
_cell.length_b   1.000
_cell.length_c   1.000
_cell.angle_alpha   90.00
_cell.angle_beta   90.00
_cell.angle_gamma   90.00
#
_symmetry.space_group_name_H-M   'P 1'
#
loop_
_entity.id
_entity.type
_entity.pdbx_description
1 polymer ?
#
loop_
_entity_poly.entity_id
_entity_poly.type
_entity_poly.pdbx_seq_one_letter_code
_entity_poly.pdbx_strand_id
1 'polypeptide(L)'
;MVLTLLSGCAAIACARWMRPAADGDAALADGRYETALASYADAEARFDRVAAARELFAGGYSHVMANTLWILFRLQRYDETIDAAGRAPESALPHFWSGCAFFEKARGEQKPDPRLGWLTRAEEEFRRAVEAAPADWDTKYDFELVTKLAAELRRQPKAPPNQLMQLLRPQPRPGAKPVKRVG
;
A
#
# COMPACT_ATOMS: atom_id res chain seq x y z
N MET A 1 41.07 13.77 -20.50
CA MET A 1 40.33 12.98 -21.50
C MET A 1 39.92 11.59 -21.01
N VAL A 2 40.80 10.82 -20.34
CA VAL A 2 40.44 9.47 -19.83
C VAL A 2 39.36 9.51 -18.73
N LEU A 3 39.45 10.43 -17.77
CA LEU A 3 38.46 10.58 -16.70
C LEU A 3 37.06 11.01 -17.21
N THR A 4 37.01 11.85 -18.25
CA THR A 4 35.77 12.26 -18.93
C THR A 4 35.12 11.13 -19.73
N LEU A 5 35.92 10.23 -20.33
CA LEU A 5 35.41 9.05 -21.03
C LEU A 5 34.87 8.01 -20.03
N LEU A 6 35.58 7.78 -18.93
CA LEU A 6 35.15 6.84 -17.88
C LEU A 6 33.86 7.28 -17.20
N SER A 7 33.71 8.58 -16.90
CA SER A 7 32.47 9.13 -16.36
C SER A 7 31.31 9.06 -17.35
N GLY A 8 31.54 9.34 -18.63
CA GLY A 8 30.52 9.18 -19.68
C GLY A 8 30.04 7.73 -19.84
N CYS A 9 30.95 6.76 -19.86
CA CYS A 9 30.60 5.34 -19.93
C CYS A 9 29.81 4.88 -18.70
N ALA A 10 30.19 5.32 -17.50
CA ALA A 10 29.47 5.02 -16.26
C ALA A 10 28.05 5.60 -16.29
N ALA A 11 27.88 6.84 -16.76
CA ALA A 11 26.55 7.47 -16.89
C ALA A 11 25.64 6.72 -17.87
N ILE A 12 26.17 6.29 -19.02
CA ILE A 12 25.40 5.50 -20.00
C ILE A 12 25.03 4.13 -19.42
N ALA A 13 25.95 3.47 -18.71
CA ALA A 13 25.67 2.21 -18.05
C ALA A 13 24.56 2.35 -17.00
N CYS A 14 24.63 3.39 -16.16
CA CYS A 14 23.58 3.71 -15.18
C CYS A 14 22.23 4.02 -15.84
N ALA A 15 22.22 4.81 -16.92
CA ALA A 15 21.00 5.13 -17.65
C ALA A 15 20.35 3.87 -18.25
N ARG A 16 21.16 2.97 -18.84
CA ARG A 16 20.67 1.68 -19.35
C ARG A 16 20.20 0.76 -18.24
N TRP A 17 20.84 0.81 -17.09
CA TRP A 17 20.47 0.02 -15.91
C TRP A 17 19.09 0.43 -15.38
N MET A 18 18.84 1.73 -15.26
CA MET A 18 17.58 2.30 -14.75
C MET A 18 16.45 2.35 -15.79
N ARG A 19 16.74 2.03 -17.05
CA ARG A 19 15.76 2.12 -18.15
C ARG A 19 14.42 1.43 -17.88
N PRO A 20 14.34 0.20 -17.30
CA PRO A 20 13.05 -0.42 -17.03
C PRO A 20 12.21 0.36 -16.01
N ALA A 21 12.83 1.03 -15.03
CA ALA A 21 12.08 1.89 -14.11
C ALA A 21 11.48 3.10 -14.86
N ALA A 22 12.25 3.72 -15.77
CA ALA A 22 11.76 4.82 -16.59
C ALA A 22 10.68 4.38 -17.61
N ASP A 23 10.82 3.20 -18.22
CA ASP A 23 9.81 2.62 -19.10
C ASP A 23 8.51 2.31 -18.32
N GLY A 24 8.65 1.85 -17.07
CA GLY A 24 7.55 1.66 -16.13
C GLY A 24 6.84 2.95 -15.78
N ASP A 25 7.58 4.02 -15.48
CA ASP A 25 7.02 5.35 -15.20
C ASP A 25 6.25 5.91 -16.40
N ALA A 26 6.79 5.74 -17.62
CA ALA A 26 6.11 6.16 -18.84
C ALA A 26 4.81 5.36 -19.07
N ALA A 27 4.85 4.03 -18.90
CA ALA A 27 3.66 3.20 -19.00
C ALA A 27 2.61 3.54 -17.93
N LEU A 28 3.06 3.85 -16.69
CA LEU A 28 2.19 4.28 -15.60
C LEU A 28 1.51 5.61 -15.92
N ALA A 29 2.25 6.58 -16.46
CA ALA A 29 1.70 7.86 -16.89
C ALA A 29 0.63 7.71 -17.99
N ASP A 30 0.80 6.73 -18.88
CA ASP A 30 -0.18 6.37 -19.91
C ASP A 30 -1.37 5.52 -19.38
N GLY A 31 -1.37 5.15 -18.09
CA GLY A 31 -2.37 4.26 -17.50
C GLY A 31 -2.25 2.79 -17.92
N ARG A 32 -1.14 2.39 -18.54
CA ARG A 32 -0.85 1.02 -18.97
C ARG A 32 -0.28 0.19 -17.83
N TYR A 33 -1.12 -0.09 -16.83
CA TYR A 33 -0.72 -0.69 -15.55
C TYR A 33 0.01 -2.03 -15.67
N GLU A 34 -0.47 -2.96 -16.50
CA GLU A 34 0.19 -4.26 -16.68
C GLU A 34 1.56 -4.12 -17.35
N THR A 35 1.71 -3.17 -18.28
CA THR A 35 3.02 -2.86 -18.87
C THR A 35 3.96 -2.26 -17.84
N ALA A 36 3.45 -1.34 -17.01
CA ALA A 36 4.24 -0.73 -15.93
C ALA A 36 4.71 -1.78 -14.92
N LEU A 37 3.85 -2.71 -14.50
CA LEU A 37 4.22 -3.81 -13.60
C LEU A 37 5.32 -4.70 -14.20
N ALA A 38 5.21 -5.07 -15.48
CA ALA A 38 6.25 -5.85 -16.15
C ALA A 38 7.59 -5.11 -16.16
N SER A 39 7.58 -3.80 -16.46
CA SER A 39 8.79 -2.97 -16.45
C SER A 39 9.39 -2.79 -15.05
N TYR A 40 8.56 -2.65 -14.01
CA TYR A 40 9.02 -2.59 -12.63
C TYR A 40 9.55 -3.92 -12.11
N ALA A 41 8.97 -5.05 -12.52
CA ALA A 41 9.52 -6.38 -12.21
C ALA A 41 10.91 -6.58 -12.84
N ASP A 42 11.11 -6.11 -14.08
CA ASP A 42 12.42 -6.10 -14.73
C ASP A 42 13.42 -5.20 -13.99
N ALA A 43 12.98 -4.05 -13.45
CA ALA A 43 13.81 -3.16 -12.66
C ALA A 43 14.20 -3.79 -11.31
N GLU A 44 13.24 -4.38 -10.59
CA GLU A 44 13.45 -5.10 -9.34
C GLU A 44 14.46 -6.24 -9.53
N ALA A 45 14.28 -7.08 -10.55
CA ALA A 45 15.19 -8.18 -10.85
C ALA A 45 16.63 -7.71 -11.10
N ARG A 46 16.84 -6.47 -11.56
CA ARG A 46 18.19 -5.89 -11.68
C ARG A 46 18.75 -5.50 -10.33
N PHE A 47 17.97 -4.83 -9.47
CA PHE A 47 18.40 -4.53 -8.11
C PHE A 47 18.77 -5.79 -7.32
N ASP A 48 18.08 -6.90 -7.56
CA ASP A 48 18.30 -8.18 -6.85
C ASP A 48 19.56 -8.90 -7.29
N ARG A 49 20.01 -8.69 -8.53
CA ARG A 49 21.24 -9.31 -9.07
C ARG A 49 22.51 -8.70 -8.49
N VAL A 50 22.44 -7.49 -7.94
CA VAL A 50 23.62 -6.77 -7.44
C VAL A 50 23.35 -6.39 -5.99
N ALA A 51 23.97 -7.13 -5.06
CA ALA A 51 23.73 -6.96 -3.62
C ALA A 51 23.84 -5.51 -3.14
N ALA A 52 24.83 -4.75 -3.64
CA ALA A 52 25.03 -3.36 -3.28
C ALA A 52 24.08 -2.37 -3.99
N ALA A 53 23.37 -2.77 -5.05
CA ALA A 53 22.56 -1.85 -5.84
C ALA A 53 21.33 -1.37 -5.08
N ARG A 54 20.72 -2.21 -4.24
CA ARG A 54 19.60 -1.80 -3.37
C ARG A 54 19.99 -0.70 -2.40
N GLU A 55 21.22 -0.72 -1.89
CA GLU A 55 21.73 0.31 -0.97
C GLU A 55 22.19 1.57 -1.71
N LEU A 56 23.00 1.41 -2.76
CA LEU A 56 23.53 2.53 -3.55
C LEU A 56 22.44 3.33 -4.27
N PHE A 57 21.34 2.66 -4.64
CA PHE A 57 20.21 3.26 -5.33
C PHE A 57 18.91 3.08 -4.54
N ALA A 58 18.96 3.19 -3.21
CA ALA A 58 17.81 2.99 -2.32
C ALA A 58 16.58 3.80 -2.73
N GLY A 59 16.76 5.06 -3.16
CA GLY A 59 15.65 5.88 -3.67
C GLY A 59 15.00 5.33 -4.94
N GLY A 60 15.81 4.82 -5.88
CA GLY A 60 15.30 4.22 -7.11
C GLY A 60 14.60 2.89 -6.86
N TYR A 61 15.17 2.04 -6.01
CA TYR A 61 14.53 0.79 -5.60
C TYR A 61 13.21 1.04 -4.86
N SER A 62 13.19 1.99 -3.92
CA SER A 62 11.98 2.38 -3.20
C SER A 62 10.89 2.93 -4.12
N HIS A 63 11.27 3.73 -5.14
CA HIS A 63 10.33 4.26 -6.12
C HIS A 63 9.65 3.14 -6.93
N VAL A 64 10.45 2.19 -7.43
CA VAL A 64 9.95 1.01 -8.13
C VAL A 64 8.99 0.22 -7.25
N MET A 65 9.36 -0.06 -5.99
CA MET A 65 8.51 -0.80 -5.05
C MET A 65 7.23 -0.07 -4.67
N ALA A 66 7.30 1.25 -4.43
CA ALA A 66 6.13 2.06 -4.11
C ALA A 66 5.11 2.04 -5.25
N ASN A 67 5.57 2.19 -6.50
CA ASN A 67 4.69 2.15 -7.66
C ASN A 67 4.13 0.75 -7.91
N THR A 68 4.93 -0.31 -7.73
CA THR A 68 4.43 -1.70 -7.81
C THR A 68 3.30 -1.94 -6.81
N LEU A 69 3.47 -1.57 -5.54
CA LEU A 69 2.45 -1.72 -4.51
C LEU A 69 1.17 -0.95 -4.84
N TRP A 70 1.30 0.30 -5.25
CA TRP A 70 0.17 1.14 -5.64
C TRP A 70 -0.59 0.56 -6.84
N ILE A 71 0.11 0.07 -7.87
CA ILE A 71 -0.53 -0.50 -9.06
C ILE A 71 -1.26 -1.80 -8.70
N LEU A 72 -0.60 -2.71 -7.98
CA LEU A 72 -1.21 -3.98 -7.56
C LEU A 72 -2.49 -3.73 -6.74
N PHE A 73 -2.43 -2.80 -5.80
CA PHE A 73 -3.59 -2.41 -5.01
C PHE A 73 -4.71 -1.82 -5.90
N ARG A 74 -4.37 -0.91 -6.82
CA ARG A 74 -5.32 -0.29 -7.75
C ARG A 74 -6.01 -1.31 -8.66
N LEU A 75 -5.30 -2.37 -9.06
CA LEU A 75 -5.84 -3.48 -9.84
C LEU A 75 -6.60 -4.51 -8.99
N GLN A 76 -6.77 -4.26 -7.69
CA GLN A 76 -7.41 -5.15 -6.73
C GLN A 76 -6.68 -6.50 -6.57
N ARG A 77 -5.38 -6.55 -6.90
CA ARG A 77 -4.50 -7.72 -6.73
C ARG A 77 -3.96 -7.72 -5.30
N TYR A 78 -4.88 -7.83 -4.34
CA TYR A 78 -4.58 -7.63 -2.91
C TYR A 78 -3.60 -8.65 -2.35
N ASP A 79 -3.69 -9.92 -2.76
CA ASP A 79 -2.74 -10.96 -2.35
C ASP A 79 -1.32 -10.62 -2.80
N GLU A 80 -1.17 -10.21 -4.06
CA GLU A 80 0.13 -9.80 -4.61
C GLU A 80 0.65 -8.51 -3.97
N THR A 81 -0.24 -7.59 -3.59
CA THR A 81 0.13 -6.39 -2.83
C THR A 81 0.75 -6.77 -1.48
N ILE A 82 0.13 -7.72 -0.77
CA ILE A 82 0.63 -8.21 0.53
C ILE A 82 1.98 -8.91 0.37
N ASP A 83 2.11 -9.77 -0.64
CA ASP A 83 3.36 -10.51 -0.92
C ASP A 83 4.51 -9.57 -1.33
N ALA A 84 4.21 -8.55 -2.15
CA ALA A 84 5.18 -7.52 -2.53
C ALA A 84 5.58 -6.64 -1.34
N ALA A 85 4.62 -6.28 -0.47
CA ALA A 85 4.89 -5.46 0.71
C ALA A 85 5.88 -6.12 1.66
N GLY A 86 5.83 -7.46 1.80
CA GLY A 86 6.76 -8.22 2.65
C GLY A 86 8.23 -8.17 2.21
N ARG A 87 8.53 -7.66 1.00
CA ARG A 87 9.90 -7.55 0.45
C ARG A 87 10.32 -6.11 0.17
N ALA A 88 9.38 -5.17 0.27
CA ALA A 88 9.60 -3.77 -0.05
C ALA A 88 10.33 -3.04 1.11
N PRO A 89 11.16 -2.03 0.80
CA PRO A 89 11.81 -1.22 1.82
C PRO A 89 10.78 -0.30 2.51
N GLU A 90 11.03 0.10 3.76
CA GLU A 90 10.13 0.97 4.55
C GLU A 90 9.74 2.26 3.82
N SER A 91 10.66 2.84 3.06
CA SER A 91 10.41 4.06 2.28
C SER A 91 9.39 3.89 1.15
N ALA A 92 9.02 2.64 0.78
CA ALA A 92 7.96 2.33 -0.16
C ALA A 92 6.57 2.21 0.50
N LEU A 93 6.49 2.46 1.81
CA LEU A 93 5.28 2.38 2.63
C LEU A 93 4.60 0.98 2.60
N PRO A 94 5.36 -0.12 2.79
CA PRO A 94 4.83 -1.48 2.68
C PRO A 94 3.66 -1.73 3.64
N HIS A 95 3.79 -1.28 4.88
CA HIS A 95 2.80 -1.43 5.93
C HIS A 95 1.48 -0.68 5.65
N PHE A 96 1.56 0.47 4.98
CA PHE A 96 0.37 1.18 4.55
C PHE A 96 -0.39 0.37 3.48
N TRP A 97 0.32 -0.06 2.43
CA TRP A 97 -0.29 -0.80 1.32
C TRP A 97 -0.81 -2.19 1.73
N SER A 98 -0.10 -2.93 2.58
CA SER A 98 -0.59 -4.19 3.15
C SER A 98 -1.83 -3.97 4.03
N GLY A 99 -1.84 -2.91 4.84
CA GLY A 99 -3.00 -2.50 5.65
C GLY A 99 -4.23 -2.25 4.79
N CYS A 100 -4.10 -1.47 3.72
CA CYS A 100 -5.17 -1.22 2.76
C CYS A 100 -5.66 -2.52 2.10
N ALA A 101 -4.73 -3.40 1.67
CA ALA A 101 -5.08 -4.67 1.04
C ALA A 101 -5.85 -5.60 1.99
N PHE A 102 -5.40 -5.73 3.24
CA PHE A 102 -6.11 -6.51 4.25
C PHE A 102 -7.50 -5.93 4.56
N PHE A 103 -7.63 -4.61 4.61
CA PHE A 103 -8.92 -3.95 4.79
C PHE A 103 -9.90 -4.26 3.65
N GLU A 104 -9.46 -4.20 2.39
CA GLU A 104 -10.30 -4.55 1.25
C GLU A 104 -10.69 -6.04 1.25
N LYS A 105 -9.77 -6.94 1.62
CA LYS A 105 -10.11 -8.36 1.84
C LYS A 105 -11.16 -8.54 2.93
N ALA A 106 -11.09 -7.77 4.02
CA ALA A 106 -12.12 -7.79 5.05
C ALA A 106 -13.48 -7.30 4.52
N ARG A 107 -13.51 -6.24 3.71
CA ARG A 107 -14.74 -5.72 3.12
C ARG A 107 -15.44 -6.72 2.20
N GLY A 108 -14.67 -7.50 1.45
CA GLY A 108 -15.19 -8.55 0.56
C GLY A 108 -15.57 -9.86 1.26
N GLU A 109 -15.05 -10.11 2.47
CA GLU A 109 -15.28 -11.35 3.20
C GLU A 109 -16.67 -11.42 3.83
N GLN A 110 -17.40 -12.51 3.62
CA GLN A 110 -18.76 -12.70 4.11
C GLN A 110 -18.81 -13.37 5.49
N LYS A 111 -17.81 -14.20 5.80
CA LYS A 111 -17.75 -14.96 7.05
C LYS A 111 -17.23 -14.07 8.19
N PRO A 112 -17.90 -14.06 9.35
CA PRO A 112 -17.49 -13.27 10.52
C PRO A 112 -16.03 -13.45 10.94
N ASP A 113 -15.59 -14.68 11.20
CA ASP A 113 -14.27 -14.92 11.79
C ASP A 113 -13.13 -14.59 10.82
N PRO A 114 -13.16 -15.01 9.54
CA PRO A 114 -12.16 -14.60 8.57
C PRO A 114 -12.14 -13.08 8.35
N ARG A 115 -13.31 -12.41 8.37
CA ARG A 115 -13.38 -10.95 8.24
C ARG A 115 -12.66 -10.26 9.41
N LEU A 116 -12.92 -10.70 10.64
CA LEU A 116 -12.23 -10.17 11.82
C LEU A 116 -10.73 -10.45 11.76
N GLY A 117 -10.33 -11.62 11.25
CA GLY A 117 -8.93 -11.96 11.00
C GLY A 117 -8.26 -10.98 10.05
N TRP A 118 -8.91 -10.61 8.94
CA TRP A 118 -8.40 -9.61 8.01
C TRP A 118 -8.31 -8.21 8.63
N LEU A 119 -9.35 -7.76 9.36
CA LEU A 119 -9.30 -6.46 10.05
C LEU A 119 -8.19 -6.40 11.11
N THR A 120 -7.95 -7.50 11.83
CA THR A 120 -6.88 -7.54 12.84
C THR A 120 -5.49 -7.45 12.18
N ARG A 121 -5.31 -8.05 10.99
CA ARG A 121 -4.07 -7.89 10.22
C ARG A 121 -3.92 -6.47 9.67
N ALA A 122 -5.00 -5.88 9.15
CA ALA A 122 -5.00 -4.48 8.72
C ALA A 122 -4.64 -3.53 9.88
N GLU A 123 -5.21 -3.76 11.07
CA GLU A 123 -4.93 -2.98 12.29
C GLU A 123 -3.44 -3.00 12.64
N GLU A 124 -2.82 -4.19 12.62
CA GLU A 124 -1.40 -4.36 12.93
C GLU A 124 -0.48 -3.69 11.90
N GLU A 125 -0.79 -3.81 10.61
CA GLU A 125 -0.02 -3.15 9.55
C GLU A 125 -0.16 -1.63 9.61
N PHE A 126 -1.37 -1.10 9.80
CA PHE A 126 -1.57 0.34 9.95
C PHE A 126 -0.91 0.89 11.22
N ARG A 127 -0.87 0.13 12.32
CA ARG A 127 -0.10 0.51 13.51
C ARG A 127 1.37 0.75 13.18
N ARG A 128 2.00 -0.19 12.45
CA ARG A 128 3.39 -0.05 12.00
C ARG A 128 3.58 1.12 11.03
N ALA A 129 2.62 1.35 10.14
CA ALA A 129 2.64 2.50 9.24
C ALA A 129 2.58 3.84 10.00
N VAL A 130 1.74 3.96 11.05
CA VAL A 130 1.71 5.13 11.94
C VAL A 130 3.03 5.30 12.69
N GLU A 131 3.63 4.22 13.16
CA GLU A 131 4.95 4.25 13.84
C GLU A 131 6.06 4.74 12.91
N ALA A 132 6.04 4.32 11.64
CA ALA A 132 7.01 4.74 10.62
C ALA A 132 6.78 6.20 10.16
N ALA A 133 5.54 6.66 10.07
CA ALA A 133 5.19 8.01 9.64
C ALA A 133 4.19 8.71 10.60
N PRO A 134 4.61 9.11 11.81
CA PRO A 134 3.69 9.66 12.83
C PRO A 134 3.06 11.02 12.47
N ALA A 135 3.50 11.68 11.40
CA ALA A 135 2.92 12.93 10.93
C ALA A 135 1.84 12.72 9.84
N ASP A 136 1.74 11.52 9.27
CA ASP A 136 0.75 11.22 8.24
C ASP A 136 -0.64 11.07 8.84
N TRP A 137 -1.54 11.99 8.47
CA TRP A 137 -2.92 12.01 8.94
C TRP A 137 -3.78 10.94 8.28
N ASP A 138 -3.50 10.57 7.04
CA ASP A 138 -4.30 9.59 6.29
C ASP A 138 -4.09 8.20 6.89
N THR A 139 -2.83 7.82 7.11
CA THR A 139 -2.47 6.56 7.79
C THR A 139 -3.07 6.47 9.20
N LYS A 140 -3.09 7.57 9.98
CA LYS A 140 -3.74 7.61 11.29
C LYS A 140 -5.25 7.42 11.22
N TYR A 141 -5.89 8.06 10.24
CA TYR A 141 -7.32 7.92 10.02
C TYR A 141 -7.67 6.46 9.71
N ASP A 142 -6.92 5.82 8.80
CA ASP A 142 -7.13 4.43 8.42
C ASP A 142 -6.89 3.46 9.59
N PHE A 143 -5.85 3.71 10.41
CA PHE A 143 -5.62 2.98 11.64
C PHE A 143 -6.82 3.07 12.60
N GLU A 144 -7.27 4.29 12.92
CA GLU A 144 -8.43 4.49 13.80
C GLU A 144 -9.70 3.84 13.25
N LEU A 145 -9.91 3.93 11.95
CA LEU A 145 -11.05 3.34 11.26
C LEU A 145 -11.06 1.82 11.46
N VAL A 146 -9.96 1.15 11.15
CA VAL A 146 -9.85 -0.31 11.26
C VAL A 146 -9.94 -0.76 12.72
N THR A 147 -9.29 -0.08 13.66
CA THR A 147 -9.38 -0.42 15.10
C THR A 147 -10.83 -0.35 15.59
N LYS A 148 -11.57 0.71 15.25
CA LYS A 148 -12.99 0.85 15.64
C LYS A 148 -13.86 -0.23 15.01
N LEU A 149 -13.63 -0.54 13.73
CA LEU A 149 -14.36 -1.60 13.02
C LEU A 149 -14.09 -2.99 13.61
N ALA A 150 -12.83 -3.30 13.93
CA ALA A 150 -12.46 -4.56 14.55
C ALA A 150 -13.12 -4.70 15.94
N ALA A 151 -13.11 -3.63 16.74
CA ALA A 151 -13.78 -3.61 18.04
C ALA A 151 -15.30 -3.82 17.93
N GLU A 152 -15.97 -3.15 16.99
CA GLU A 152 -17.41 -3.33 16.77
C GLU A 152 -17.74 -4.72 16.23
N LEU A 153 -16.94 -5.26 15.32
CA LEU A 153 -17.15 -6.60 14.79
C LEU A 153 -16.94 -7.68 15.87
N ARG A 154 -16.02 -7.48 16.83
CA ARG A 154 -15.90 -8.35 18.01
C ARG A 154 -17.17 -8.34 18.88
N ARG A 155 -17.85 -7.19 18.98
CA ARG A 155 -19.13 -7.05 19.71
C ARG A 155 -20.31 -7.63 18.92
N GLN A 156 -20.29 -7.47 17.60
CA GLN A 156 -21.38 -7.86 16.70
C GLN A 156 -20.85 -8.71 15.51
N PRO A 157 -20.42 -9.96 15.74
CA PRO A 157 -19.74 -10.75 14.71
C PRO A 157 -20.60 -11.01 13.47
N LYS A 158 -21.92 -11.09 13.65
CA LYS A 158 -22.88 -11.38 12.58
C LYS A 158 -23.28 -10.15 11.76
N ALA A 159 -22.71 -8.97 12.03
CA ALA A 159 -22.99 -7.78 11.24
C ALA A 159 -22.64 -8.02 9.75
N PRO A 160 -23.54 -7.72 8.80
CA PRO A 160 -23.25 -7.94 7.39
C PRO A 160 -22.23 -6.91 6.87
N PRO A 161 -21.38 -7.27 5.89
CA PRO A 161 -20.27 -6.43 5.46
C PRO A 161 -20.71 -5.10 4.84
N ASN A 162 -21.89 -5.03 4.24
CA ASN A 162 -22.46 -3.78 3.73
C ASN A 162 -22.90 -2.79 4.84
N GLN A 163 -22.99 -3.25 6.09
CA GLN A 163 -23.30 -2.43 7.26
C GLN A 163 -22.06 -2.09 8.09
N LEU A 164 -20.86 -2.48 7.66
CA LEU A 164 -19.63 -2.25 8.42
C LEU A 164 -19.44 -0.77 8.80
N MET A 165 -19.63 0.13 7.83
CA MET A 165 -19.57 1.58 8.08
C MET A 165 -20.77 2.12 8.89
N GLN A 166 -21.88 1.39 8.95
CA GLN A 166 -23.03 1.74 9.79
C GLN A 166 -22.75 1.45 11.26
N LEU A 167 -21.88 0.48 11.57
CA LEU A 167 -21.45 0.19 12.95
C LEU A 167 -20.75 1.40 13.59
N LEU A 168 -20.08 2.22 12.79
CA LEU A 168 -19.39 3.43 13.25
C LEU A 168 -20.32 4.64 13.39
N ARG A 169 -21.58 4.55 12.92
CA ARG A 169 -22.51 5.67 13.07
C ARG A 169 -22.88 5.81 14.55
N PRO A 170 -22.87 7.04 15.10
CA PRO A 170 -23.36 7.28 16.45
C PRO A 170 -24.77 6.73 16.58
N GLN A 171 -24.98 5.74 17.45
CA GLN A 171 -26.31 5.29 17.83
C GLN A 171 -27.03 6.49 18.46
N PRO A 172 -28.23 6.88 17.99
CA PRO A 172 -28.97 7.96 18.60
C PRO A 172 -29.23 7.60 20.07
N ARG A 173 -28.85 8.49 20.99
CA ARG A 173 -29.18 8.30 22.42
C ARG A 173 -30.70 8.16 22.54
N PRO A 174 -31.21 7.25 23.39
CA PRO A 174 -32.64 7.13 23.62
C PRO A 174 -33.23 8.51 23.98
N GLY A 175 -34.14 9.02 23.15
CA GLY A 175 -34.78 10.34 23.33
C GLY A 175 -34.11 11.53 22.61
N ALA A 176 -33.02 11.33 21.85
CA ALA A 176 -32.41 12.41 21.08
C ALA A 176 -33.27 12.75 19.84
N LYS A 177 -33.82 13.97 19.80
CA LYS A 177 -34.49 14.49 18.59
C LYS A 177 -33.46 14.64 17.46
N PRO A 178 -33.79 14.27 16.20
CA PRO A 178 -32.89 14.47 15.09
C PRO A 178 -32.60 15.97 14.93
N VAL A 179 -31.33 16.35 15.01
CA VAL A 179 -30.90 17.72 14.73
C VAL A 179 -31.03 17.92 13.23
N LYS A 180 -31.97 18.79 12.83
CA LYS A 180 -32.16 19.21 11.45
C LYS A 180 -30.85 19.88 11.00
N ARG A 181 -30.08 19.23 10.13
CA ARG A 181 -28.94 19.90 9.48
C ARG A 181 -29.53 20.98 8.58
N VAL A 182 -29.26 22.23 8.94
CA VAL A 182 -29.53 23.38 8.06
C VAL A 182 -28.31 23.47 7.14
N GLY A 183 -28.54 23.21 5.86
CA GLY A 183 -27.61 23.37 4.76
C GLY A 183 -28.42 23.79 3.54
#